data_AF-A0A1C6WJF6-F1
#
_entry.id   AF-A0A1C6WJF6-F1
#
_cell.length_a   1.000
_cell.length_b   1.000
_cell.length_c   1.000
_cell.angle_alpha   90.00
_cell.angle_beta   90.00
_cell.angle_gamma   90.00
#
_symmetry.space_group_name_H-M   'P 1'
#
loop_
_entity.id
_entity.type
_entity.pdbx_description
1 polymer ?
#
loop_
_entity_poly.entity_id
_entity_poly.type
_entity_poly.pdbx_seq_one_letter_code
_entity_poly.pdbx_strand_id
1 'polypeptide(L)'
;NLVMIQKRYKNGPLSREKYFYALVKKVQISHDTTIIAMVSPNVNDHHPSNIKYKNPIIENANSFKIDIDSEDYIRRGKLKKTFVNIAGYYIKKCSTHVDVTYIASIDGRSYYF
;
A
#
# COMPACT_ATOMS: atom_id res chain seq x y z
N ASN A 1 16.42 -4.96 0.22
CA ASN A 1 16.09 -3.77 1.04
C ASN A 1 14.60 -3.60 1.13
N LEU A 2 14.11 -3.22 2.32
CA LEU A 2 12.72 -2.82 2.54
C LEU A 2 12.61 -1.34 2.20
N VAL A 3 11.60 -0.94 1.41
CA VAL A 3 11.46 0.44 0.93
C VAL A 3 10.10 0.97 1.33
N MET A 4 10.03 2.22 1.79
CA MET A 4 8.78 2.92 1.98
C MET A 4 8.37 3.59 0.67
N ILE A 5 7.12 3.41 0.25
CA ILE A 5 6.54 4.13 -0.88
C ILE A 5 5.31 4.92 -0.45
N GLN A 6 5.06 6.03 -1.14
CA GLN A 6 3.76 6.70 -1.18
C GLN A 6 3.14 6.40 -2.55
N LYS A 7 1.91 5.89 -2.58
CA LYS A 7 1.17 5.68 -3.84
C LYS A 7 -0.12 6.48 -3.85
N ARG A 8 -0.37 7.18 -4.95
CA ARG A 8 -1.61 7.93 -5.21
C ARG A 8 -2.45 7.25 -6.28
N TYR A 9 -3.76 7.38 -6.17
CA TYR A 9 -4.69 6.85 -7.15
C TYR A 9 -6.07 7.54 -7.08
N LYS A 10 -6.83 7.39 -8.16
CA LYS A 10 -8.23 7.81 -8.26
C LYS A 10 -9.08 6.59 -8.65
N ASN A 11 -10.32 6.54 -8.19
CA ASN A 11 -11.29 5.53 -8.59
C ASN A 11 -12.09 5.94 -9.85
N GLY A 12 -11.84 7.13 -10.38
CA GLY A 12 -12.55 7.72 -11.52
C GLY A 12 -12.22 9.21 -11.67
N PRO A 13 -12.61 9.84 -12.80
CA PRO A 13 -12.22 11.21 -13.13
C PRO A 13 -12.68 12.25 -12.11
N LEU A 14 -13.89 12.06 -11.55
CA LEU A 14 -14.50 12.95 -10.55
C LEU A 14 -14.21 12.52 -9.10
N SER A 15 -13.52 11.39 -8.89
CA SER A 15 -13.26 10.88 -7.55
C SER A 15 -12.18 11.70 -6.84
N ARG A 16 -12.36 11.89 -5.54
CA ARG A 16 -11.32 12.46 -4.68
C ARG A 16 -10.08 11.57 -4.73
N GLU A 17 -8.93 12.18 -4.95
CA GLU A 17 -7.65 11.48 -4.98
C GLU A 17 -7.35 10.85 -3.62
N LYS A 18 -6.86 9.61 -3.68
CA LYS A 18 -6.55 8.76 -2.54
C LYS A 18 -5.06 8.49 -2.52
N TYR A 19 -4.55 8.19 -1.33
CA TYR A 19 -3.17 7.80 -1.16
C TYR A 19 -3.02 6.77 -0.03
N PHE A 20 -1.93 6.03 -0.08
CA PHE A 20 -1.48 5.19 1.02
C PHE A 20 0.05 5.17 1.08
N TYR A 21 0.57 4.84 2.25
CA TYR A 21 1.96 4.46 2.44
C TYR A 21 2.08 2.96 2.58
N ALA A 22 3.14 2.38 2.03
CA ALA A 22 3.41 0.95 2.18
C ALA A 22 4.91 0.67 2.28
N LEU A 23 5.25 -0.27 3.15
CA LEU A 23 6.53 -0.95 3.13
C LEU A 23 6.49 -2.00 2.02
N VAL A 24 7.50 -1.98 1.16
CA VAL A 24 7.61 -2.86 0.00
C VAL A 24 8.89 -3.67 0.09
N LYS A 25 8.74 -4.98 -0.11
CA LYS A 25 9.86 -5.90 -0.22
C LYS A 25 9.72 -6.76 -1.46
N LYS A 26 10.78 -6.79 -2.27
CA LYS A 26 10.95 -7.78 -3.33
C LYS A 26 11.74 -8.96 -2.76
N VAL A 27 11.23 -10.18 -2.96
CA VAL A 27 11.88 -11.42 -2.56
C VAL A 27 11.82 -12.38 -3.73
N GLN A 28 12.98 -12.88 -4.16
CA GLN A 28 13.04 -13.98 -5.10
C GLN A 28 12.97 -15.28 -4.29
N ILE A 29 11.93 -16.09 -4.50
CA ILE A 29 11.70 -17.33 -3.74
C ILE A 29 12.21 -18.57 -4.49
N SER A 30 12.43 -18.45 -5.81
CA SER A 30 13.10 -19.45 -6.64
C SER A 30 13.71 -18.76 -7.87
N HIS A 31 14.48 -19.51 -8.68
CA HIS A 31 15.06 -18.99 -9.93
C HIS A 31 14.03 -18.24 -10.79
N ASP A 32 12.81 -18.77 -10.90
CA ASP A 32 11.77 -18.25 -11.78
C ASP A 32 10.64 -17.52 -11.05
N THR A 33 10.67 -17.43 -9.71
CA THR A 33 9.55 -16.84 -8.96
C THR A 33 10.00 -15.70 -8.06
N THR A 34 9.35 -14.56 -8.22
CA THR A 34 9.54 -13.35 -7.42
C THR A 34 8.23 -12.90 -6.81
N ILE A 35 8.26 -12.54 -5.53
CA ILE A 35 7.17 -11.89 -4.83
C ILE A 35 7.56 -10.44 -4.56
N ILE A 36 6.64 -9.52 -4.83
CA ILE A 36 6.70 -8.14 -4.33
C ILE A 36 5.57 -7.99 -3.34
N ALA A 37 5.88 -7.91 -2.05
CA ALA A 37 4.90 -7.74 -0.98
C ALA A 37 4.85 -6.29 -0.53
N MET A 38 3.64 -5.81 -0.22
CA MET A 38 3.33 -4.45 0.21
C MET A 38 2.40 -4.49 1.41
N VAL A 39 2.70 -3.68 2.43
CA VAL A 39 1.87 -3.57 3.63
C VAL A 39 1.93 -2.15 4.19
N SER A 40 0.79 -1.59 4.61
CA SER A 40 0.78 -0.30 5.30
C SER A 40 1.25 -0.46 6.75
N PRO A 41 2.29 0.29 7.17
CA PRO A 41 2.66 0.38 8.58
C PRO A 41 1.84 1.45 9.31
N ASN A 42 2.13 1.66 10.59
CA ASN A 42 1.55 2.73 11.39
C ASN A 42 2.25 4.07 11.07
N VAL A 43 1.70 4.81 10.11
CA VAL A 43 2.26 6.09 9.62
C VAL A 43 1.56 7.28 10.26
N ASN A 44 2.35 8.11 10.95
CA ASN A 44 2.00 9.50 11.23
C ASN A 44 2.50 10.39 10.08
N ASP A 45 1.58 10.93 9.29
CA ASP A 45 1.85 11.85 8.19
C ASP A 45 1.23 13.23 8.45
N HIS A 46 0.84 13.50 9.70
CA HIS A 46 0.18 14.75 10.13
C HIS A 46 -1.12 15.06 9.39
N HIS A 47 -1.75 14.04 8.77
CA HIS A 47 -3.08 14.18 8.18
C HIS A 47 -4.12 14.44 9.29
N PRO A 48 -5.10 15.35 9.11
CA PRO A 48 -5.98 15.83 10.19
C PRO A 48 -7.04 14.82 10.62
N SER A 49 -7.07 13.64 10.01
CA SER A 49 -8.01 12.58 10.37
C SER A 49 -7.50 11.79 11.56
N ASN A 50 -8.39 11.61 12.55
CA ASN A 50 -8.13 10.81 13.73
C ASN A 50 -8.34 9.30 13.51
N ILE A 51 -8.45 8.83 12.26
CA ILE A 51 -8.63 7.40 11.95
C ILE A 51 -7.37 6.65 12.37
N LYS A 52 -7.52 5.76 13.34
CA LYS A 52 -6.49 4.81 13.75
C LYS A 52 -6.68 3.52 12.96
N TYR A 53 -5.73 3.24 12.06
CA TYR A 53 -5.70 1.99 11.33
C TYR A 53 -4.89 0.94 12.09
N LYS A 54 -5.42 -0.29 12.10
CA LYS A 54 -4.68 -1.49 12.49
C LYS A 54 -4.85 -2.52 11.38
N ASN A 55 -3.75 -3.08 10.91
CA ASN A 55 -3.74 -4.13 9.92
C ASN A 55 -4.33 -5.42 10.51
N PRO A 56 -5.40 -5.98 9.91
CA PRO A 56 -6.05 -7.18 10.41
C PRO A 56 -5.41 -8.49 9.91
N ILE A 57 -4.48 -8.43 8.95
CA ILE A 57 -3.86 -9.62 8.34
C ILE A 57 -2.41 -9.76 8.79
N ILE A 58 -1.65 -8.67 8.75
CA ILE A 58 -0.24 -8.64 9.11
C ILE A 58 -0.09 -7.88 10.43
N GLU A 59 -0.36 -8.54 11.55
CA GLU A 59 -0.35 -7.91 12.88
C GLU A 59 0.98 -7.24 13.21
N ASN A 60 2.09 -7.85 12.79
CA ASN A 60 3.44 -7.31 12.97
C ASN A 60 3.66 -5.96 12.28
N ALA A 61 2.87 -5.60 11.25
CA ALA A 61 2.98 -4.27 10.63
C ALA A 61 2.53 -3.14 11.55
N ASN A 62 1.69 -3.45 12.56
CA ASN A 62 1.15 -2.47 13.51
C ASN A 62 2.21 -1.94 14.49
N SER A 63 3.29 -2.69 14.72
CA SER A 63 4.40 -2.28 15.58
C SER A 63 5.37 -1.32 14.88
N PHE A 64 5.38 -1.32 13.54
CA PHE A 64 6.24 -0.43 12.75
C PHE A 64 5.62 0.96 12.71
N LYS A 65 6.18 1.88 13.51
CA LYS A 65 5.78 3.28 13.58
C LYS A 65 6.76 4.13 12.80
N ILE A 66 6.24 5.06 12.01
CA ILE A 66 7.06 6.04 11.30
C ILE A 66 6.36 7.38 11.27
N ASP A 67 7.13 8.44 11.45
CA ASP A 67 6.71 9.82 11.23
C ASP A 67 7.24 10.28 9.86
N ILE A 68 6.36 10.85 9.05
CA ILE A 68 6.67 11.32 7.69
C ILE A 68 6.34 12.81 7.61
N ASP A 69 7.34 13.58 7.22
CA ASP A 69 7.22 14.98 6.82
C ASP A 69 6.48 15.07 5.46
N SER A 70 5.15 14.93 5.50
CA SER A 70 4.29 14.82 4.31
C SER A 70 4.04 16.17 3.63
N GLU A 71 3.52 16.18 2.41
CA GLU A 71 3.22 17.43 1.71
C GLU A 71 2.05 18.20 2.35
N ASP A 72 2.07 19.55 2.28
CA ASP A 72 1.08 20.42 2.95
C ASP A 72 -0.37 20.08 2.66
N TYR A 73 -0.70 19.64 1.44
CA TYR A 73 -2.06 19.26 1.10
C TYR A 73 -2.51 17.95 1.78
N ILE A 74 -1.58 17.07 2.17
CA ILE A 74 -1.88 15.90 3.00
C ILE A 74 -2.17 16.34 4.43
N ARG A 75 -1.35 17.24 4.99
CA ARG A 75 -1.57 17.83 6.33
C ARG A 75 -2.84 18.66 6.42
N ARG A 76 -3.27 19.26 5.31
CA ARG A 76 -4.58 19.92 5.16
C ARG A 76 -5.72 18.95 4.85
N GLY A 77 -5.42 17.66 4.73
CA GLY A 77 -6.38 16.61 4.46
C GLY A 77 -7.07 16.71 3.12
N LYS A 78 -6.44 17.25 2.06
CA LYS A 78 -7.04 17.35 0.71
C LYS A 78 -7.21 15.98 0.06
N LEU A 79 -6.28 15.06 0.28
CA LEU A 79 -6.33 13.68 -0.23
C LEU A 79 -6.97 12.74 0.80
N LYS A 80 -7.65 11.68 0.33
CA LYS A 80 -8.20 10.65 1.23
C LYS A 80 -7.14 9.59 1.55
N LYS A 81 -6.76 9.48 2.83
CA LYS A 81 -5.86 8.42 3.33
C LYS A 81 -6.55 7.05 3.24
N THR A 82 -5.82 6.05 2.79
CA THR A 82 -6.23 4.64 2.67
C THR A 82 -5.12 3.73 3.16
N PHE A 83 -5.41 2.45 3.39
CA PHE A 83 -4.47 1.52 4.02
C PHE A 83 -4.47 0.17 3.31
N VAL A 84 -3.28 -0.39 3.11
CA VAL A 84 -3.05 -1.69 2.49
C VAL A 84 -2.88 -2.73 3.59
N ASN A 85 -3.86 -3.63 3.74
CA ASN A 85 -3.75 -4.78 4.63
C ASN A 85 -2.67 -5.73 4.11
N ILE A 86 -2.76 -6.07 2.83
CA ILE A 86 -1.72 -6.77 2.08
C ILE A 86 -1.95 -6.48 0.60
N ALA A 87 -0.90 -6.15 -0.13
CA ALA A 87 -0.96 -6.13 -1.58
C ALA A 87 0.36 -6.62 -2.16
N GLY A 88 0.36 -6.99 -3.43
CA GLY A 88 1.59 -7.42 -4.05
C GLY A 88 1.41 -8.13 -5.37
N TYR A 89 2.55 -8.57 -5.88
CA TYR A 89 2.66 -9.31 -7.12
C TYR A 89 3.33 -10.64 -6.85
N TYR A 90 2.73 -11.71 -7.35
CA TYR A 90 3.40 -12.98 -7.57
C TYR A 90 3.78 -13.02 -9.06
N ILE A 91 5.08 -13.03 -9.33
CA ILE A 91 5.65 -12.97 -10.67
C ILE A 91 6.36 -14.29 -10.93
N LYS A 92 5.91 -15.03 -11.93
CA LYS A 92 6.48 -16.31 -12.33
C LYS A 92 6.96 -16.24 -13.77
N LYS A 93 8.26 -16.43 -13.97
CA LYS A 93 8.86 -16.58 -15.29
C LYS A 93 8.59 -18.00 -15.79
N CYS A 94 8.02 -18.10 -16.98
CA CYS A 94 7.84 -19.34 -17.71
C CYS A 94 8.80 -19.35 -18.91
N SER A 95 8.88 -20.48 -19.62
CA SER A 95 9.77 -20.60 -20.80
C SER A 95 9.42 -19.62 -21.92
N THR A 96 8.13 -19.27 -22.09
CA THR A 96 7.63 -18.46 -23.21
C THR A 96 6.98 -17.14 -22.79
N HIS A 97 6.72 -16.94 -21.50
CA HIS A 97 5.94 -15.82 -20.99
C HIS A 97 6.28 -15.52 -19.52
N VAL A 98 5.65 -14.49 -18.96
CA VAL A 98 5.71 -14.18 -17.53
C VAL A 98 4.28 -14.05 -17.02
N ASP A 99 3.94 -14.88 -16.04
CA ASP A 99 2.69 -14.76 -15.31
C ASP A 99 2.83 -13.74 -14.19
N VAL A 100 1.87 -12.81 -14.10
CA VAL A 100 1.82 -11.81 -13.05
C VAL A 100 0.45 -11.83 -12.39
N THR A 101 0.40 -12.30 -11.15
CA THR A 101 -0.82 -12.28 -10.33
C THR A 101 -0.74 -11.12 -9.34
N TYR A 102 -1.74 -10.24 -9.38
CA TYR A 102 -1.90 -9.16 -8.40
C TYR A 102 -2.89 -9.56 -7.31
N ILE A 103 -2.48 -9.41 -6.06
CA ILE A 103 -3.31 -9.68 -4.88
C ILE A 103 -3.42 -8.38 -4.09
N ALA A 104 -4.61 -8.03 -3.63
CA ALA A 104 -4.81 -6.85 -2.80
C ALA A 104 -6.02 -6.95 -1.85
N SER A 105 -5.77 -6.61 -0.60
CA SER A 105 -6.77 -6.27 0.41
C SER A 105 -6.45 -4.87 0.93
N ILE A 106 -7.34 -3.92 0.66
CA ILE A 106 -7.13 -2.49 0.91
C ILE A 106 -8.34 -1.95 1.64
N ASP A 107 -8.11 -1.38 2.81
CA ASP A 107 -9.12 -0.71 3.62
C ASP A 107 -9.35 0.73 3.12
N GLY A 108 -10.61 1.15 3.11
CA GLY A 108 -11.04 2.44 2.55
C GLY A 108 -11.29 2.44 1.02
N ARG A 109 -11.22 1.27 0.36
CA ARG A 109 -11.77 1.08 -1.00
C ARG A 109 -13.26 0.77 -0.94
N SER A 110 -14.10 1.78 -1.15
CA SER A 110 -15.46 1.58 -1.68
C SER A 110 -15.31 1.30 -3.18
N TYR A 111 -15.56 0.07 -3.61
CA TYR A 111 -15.75 -0.23 -5.04
C TYR A 111 -17.16 0.25 -5.42
N TYR A 112 -17.23 1.10 -6.44
CA TYR A 112 -18.38 1.06 -7.34
C TYR A 112 -17.87 0.26 -8.53
N PHE A 113 -18.50 -0.87 -8.79
CA PHE A 113 -18.28 -1.66 -10.00
C PHE A 113 -18.83 -0.89 -11.20
#